data_AF-A0A1H3ZVW7-F1
#
_entry.id   AF-A0A1H3ZVW7-F1
#
_cell.length_a   1.000
_cell.length_b   1.000
_cell.length_c   1.000
_cell.angle_alpha   90.00
_cell.angle_beta   90.00
_cell.angle_gamma   90.00
#
_symmetry.space_group_name_H-M   'P 1'
#
loop_
_entity.id
_entity.type
_entity.pdbx_description
1 polymer ?
#
loop_
_entity_poly.entity_id
_entity_poly.type
_entity_poly.pdbx_seq_one_letter_code
_entity_poly.pdbx_strand_id
1 'polypeptide(L)'
;MSNREDDQAFESLSDLLGVEDDLDAVRPDLFETVAVDAVDSSQARPSVGFDVEAFDRSRALVLLGKSTGGICLQQVREFAMEAHAGQWLRHTSEPYWKHLSEVAGLVATCNNSGSRMVALAWLHDVVEGTTVTLREVERTFGASIADGVRCLTGSANSSISSEERSRRDRQRLAAGDADVHSVKLAEIACRLSSLCRLNSEVELAGYLEEKRLEVGVLTQGDDGLKRLVRTLWSEAKRMAGSSKV
;
A
#
# COMPACT_ATOMS: atom_id res chain seq x y z
N MET A 1 -14.25 34.27 13.45
CA MET A 1 -14.76 33.85 12.14
C MET A 1 -13.90 32.70 11.69
N SER A 2 -14.43 31.48 11.80
CA SER A 2 -13.71 30.23 11.53
C SER A 2 -13.64 30.03 10.02
N ASN A 3 -12.44 29.93 9.46
CA ASN A 3 -12.24 29.49 8.08
C ASN A 3 -12.69 28.03 7.99
N ARG A 4 -13.89 27.85 7.44
CA ARG A 4 -14.59 26.57 7.26
C ARG A 4 -14.61 26.18 5.78
N GLU A 5 -13.55 26.52 5.05
CA GLU A 5 -13.49 26.34 3.59
C GLU A 5 -12.58 25.19 3.14
N ASP A 6 -11.88 24.49 4.04
CA ASP A 6 -10.97 23.39 3.67
C ASP A 6 -11.61 21.97 3.69
N ASP A 7 -12.91 21.86 3.99
CA ASP A 7 -13.64 20.58 4.10
C ASP A 7 -14.59 20.32 2.92
N GLN A 8 -14.19 20.65 1.68
CA GLN A 8 -14.90 20.09 0.54
C GLN A 8 -14.55 18.61 0.41
N ALA A 9 -15.48 17.75 0.81
CA ALA A 9 -15.36 16.33 0.55
C ALA A 9 -15.44 16.12 -0.96
N PHE A 10 -14.33 15.69 -1.58
CA PHE A 10 -14.35 15.20 -2.96
C PHE A 10 -15.36 14.02 -3.04
N GLU A 11 -16.51 14.26 -3.68
CA GLU A 11 -17.59 13.29 -3.78
C GLU A 11 -17.21 12.12 -4.70
N SER A 12 -16.34 12.38 -5.69
CA SER A 12 -15.78 11.39 -6.61
C SER A 12 -14.26 11.26 -6.52
N LEU A 13 -13.77 10.03 -6.69
CA LEU A 13 -12.34 9.72 -6.83
C LEU A 13 -11.71 10.34 -8.08
N SER A 14 -12.53 10.59 -9.10
CA SER A 14 -12.12 11.32 -10.30
C SER A 14 -11.76 12.78 -9.95
N ASP A 15 -12.47 13.38 -8.99
CA ASP A 15 -12.17 14.71 -8.48
C ASP A 15 -10.91 14.71 -7.60
N LEU A 16 -10.63 13.56 -6.96
CA LEU A 16 -9.52 13.36 -6.03
C LEU A 16 -8.18 13.08 -6.71
N LEU A 17 -8.19 12.45 -7.90
CA LEU A 17 -6.98 11.99 -8.61
C LEU A 17 -6.81 12.58 -10.02
N GLY A 18 -7.76 13.42 -10.47
CA GLY A 18 -7.78 14.00 -11.82
C GLY A 18 -8.38 13.03 -12.88
N VAL A 19 -9.03 13.60 -13.89
CA VAL A 19 -9.57 12.85 -15.05
C VAL A 19 -8.56 12.94 -16.20
N GLU A 20 -8.20 11.81 -16.79
CA GLU A 20 -8.35 11.58 -18.24
C GLU A 20 -7.99 10.13 -18.66
N ASP A 21 -8.94 9.60 -19.44
CA ASP A 21 -8.99 8.51 -20.41
C ASP A 21 -8.50 7.08 -20.16
N ASP A 22 -9.40 6.20 -20.59
CA ASP A 22 -9.41 4.74 -20.69
C ASP A 22 -9.49 3.95 -19.37
N LEU A 23 -10.69 3.99 -18.77
CA LEU A 23 -11.09 3.12 -17.67
C LEU A 23 -11.13 1.62 -18.06
N ASP A 24 -11.14 1.31 -19.36
CA ASP A 24 -11.29 -0.05 -19.89
C ASP A 24 -9.94 -0.74 -20.19
N ALA A 25 -8.80 -0.04 -20.04
CA ALA A 25 -7.48 -0.62 -20.22
C ALA A 25 -6.93 -1.35 -18.98
N VAL A 26 -7.69 -1.41 -17.89
CA VAL A 26 -7.33 -2.22 -16.70
C VAL A 26 -7.60 -3.68 -17.02
N ARG A 27 -6.52 -4.44 -17.22
CA ARG A 27 -6.49 -5.91 -17.19
C ARG A 27 -7.07 -6.42 -15.85
N PRO A 28 -8.36 -6.84 -15.80
CA PRO A 28 -8.95 -7.40 -14.59
C PRO A 28 -8.29 -8.73 -14.22
N ASP A 29 -7.59 -9.33 -15.19
CA ASP A 29 -6.84 -10.57 -15.13
C ASP A 29 -5.54 -10.50 -14.33
N LEU A 30 -5.09 -9.33 -13.86
CA LEU A 30 -3.88 -9.24 -13.03
C LEU A 30 -4.05 -9.94 -11.67
N PHE A 31 -5.29 -10.21 -11.25
CA PHE A 31 -5.61 -10.93 -10.02
C PHE A 31 -6.42 -12.22 -10.23
N GLU A 32 -6.95 -12.48 -11.43
CA GLU A 32 -7.69 -13.71 -11.75
C GLU A 32 -7.71 -13.99 -13.27
N THR A 33 -6.88 -14.92 -13.75
CA THR A 33 -7.24 -15.92 -14.78
C THR A 33 -6.21 -17.05 -14.82
N VAL A 34 -6.56 -18.19 -14.20
CA VAL A 34 -6.18 -19.50 -14.71
C VAL A 34 -7.49 -20.24 -14.95
N ALA A 35 -7.81 -20.48 -16.22
CA ALA A 35 -8.91 -21.36 -16.59
C ALA A 35 -8.61 -22.76 -16.07
N VAL A 36 -9.56 -23.31 -15.31
CA VAL A 36 -9.45 -24.60 -14.66
C VAL A 36 -9.79 -25.69 -15.67
N ASP A 37 -8.80 -26.19 -16.41
CA ASP A 37 -8.95 -27.46 -17.12
C ASP A 37 -8.54 -28.62 -16.18
N ALA A 38 -9.59 -29.28 -15.70
CA ALA A 38 -9.70 -30.63 -15.16
C ALA A 38 -8.41 -31.34 -14.67
N VAL A 39 -8.10 -31.26 -13.37
CA VAL A 39 -7.31 -32.29 -12.67
C VAL A 39 -7.81 -32.53 -11.23
N ASP A 40 -8.25 -33.77 -11.03
CA ASP A 40 -8.33 -34.62 -9.82
C ASP A 40 -8.76 -34.06 -8.45
N SER A 41 -9.86 -34.64 -7.96
CA SER A 41 -10.67 -34.26 -6.79
C SER A 41 -10.16 -34.77 -5.43
N SER A 42 -8.85 -34.85 -5.18
CA SER A 42 -8.34 -35.48 -3.94
C SER A 42 -7.37 -34.68 -3.07
N GLN A 43 -7.00 -33.44 -3.41
CA GLN A 43 -6.10 -32.63 -2.57
C GLN A 43 -6.55 -31.17 -2.42
N ALA A 44 -6.35 -30.63 -1.21
CA ALA A 44 -6.70 -29.33 -0.63
C ALA A 44 -7.27 -28.22 -1.54
N ARG A 45 -8.37 -27.62 -1.06
CA ARG A 45 -9.09 -26.46 -1.64
C ARG A 45 -8.14 -25.30 -2.03
N PRO A 46 -8.41 -24.56 -3.11
CA PRO A 46 -7.59 -23.43 -3.52
C PRO A 46 -7.73 -22.29 -2.50
N SER A 47 -6.63 -21.93 -1.86
CA SER A 47 -6.54 -20.73 -1.04
C SER A 47 -6.37 -19.53 -1.96
N VAL A 48 -7.31 -18.60 -1.89
CA VAL A 48 -7.22 -17.26 -2.48
C VAL A 48 -5.93 -16.62 -1.97
N GLY A 49 -4.88 -16.58 -2.79
CA GLY A 49 -3.54 -16.25 -2.36
C GLY A 49 -2.69 -15.80 -3.53
N PHE A 50 -2.11 -14.61 -3.36
CA PHE A 50 -1.04 -14.01 -4.15
C PHE A 50 -0.11 -15.06 -4.82
N ASP A 51 0.07 -14.93 -6.14
CA ASP A 51 0.94 -15.83 -6.92
C ASP A 51 2.41 -15.60 -6.52
N VAL A 52 2.89 -16.47 -5.63
CA VAL A 52 4.28 -16.52 -5.16
C VAL A 52 5.25 -16.73 -6.33
N GLU A 53 4.84 -17.39 -7.41
CA GLU A 53 5.69 -17.54 -8.60
C GLU A 53 5.74 -16.27 -9.43
N ALA A 54 4.65 -15.49 -9.53
CA ALA A 54 4.70 -14.15 -10.12
C ALA A 54 5.62 -13.22 -9.32
N PHE A 55 5.56 -13.31 -8.00
CA PHE A 55 6.44 -12.61 -7.09
C PHE A 55 7.91 -13.06 -7.21
N ASP A 56 8.17 -14.35 -7.34
CA ASP A 56 9.50 -14.91 -7.60
C ASP A 56 10.00 -14.59 -9.03
N ARG A 57 9.11 -14.33 -10.00
CA ARG A 57 9.50 -13.78 -11.31
C ARG A 57 9.96 -12.32 -11.19
N SER A 58 9.29 -11.50 -10.36
CA SER A 58 9.78 -10.16 -10.01
C SER A 58 11.09 -10.16 -9.19
N ARG A 59 11.43 -11.24 -8.48
CA ARG A 59 12.76 -11.42 -7.87
C ARG A 59 13.90 -11.38 -8.90
N ALA A 60 13.67 -11.76 -10.15
CA ALA A 60 14.73 -11.72 -11.17
C ALA A 60 15.16 -10.28 -11.49
N LEU A 61 14.24 -9.31 -11.44
CA LEU A 61 14.56 -7.88 -11.55
C LEU A 61 15.22 -7.33 -10.27
N VAL A 62 14.83 -7.83 -9.09
CA VAL A 62 15.41 -7.46 -7.78
C VAL A 62 16.83 -8.04 -7.58
N LEU A 63 17.17 -9.16 -8.21
CA LEU A 63 18.44 -9.88 -8.01
C LEU A 63 19.43 -9.76 -9.18
N LEU A 64 19.02 -9.38 -10.38
CA LEU A 64 19.91 -9.20 -11.53
C LEU A 64 20.28 -7.74 -11.74
N GLY A 65 21.31 -7.27 -11.03
CA GLY A 65 22.16 -6.23 -11.60
C GLY A 65 22.77 -5.19 -10.68
N LYS A 66 23.88 -5.59 -10.05
CA LYS A 66 25.06 -4.76 -9.70
C LYS A 66 24.89 -3.72 -8.59
N SER A 67 25.56 -4.04 -7.48
CA SER A 67 26.16 -3.08 -6.56
C SER A 67 26.94 -2.02 -7.35
N THR A 68 26.33 -0.86 -7.53
CA THR A 68 27.00 0.40 -7.82
C THR A 68 26.36 1.46 -6.94
N GLY A 69 26.81 1.57 -5.69
CA GLY A 69 26.38 2.62 -4.75
C GLY A 69 24.90 2.62 -4.35
N GLY A 70 24.13 1.58 -4.69
CA GLY A 70 22.68 1.46 -4.42
C GLY A 70 22.35 0.62 -3.18
N ILE A 71 21.11 0.74 -2.71
CA ILE A 71 20.56 0.02 -1.55
C ILE A 71 20.47 -1.50 -1.78
N CYS A 72 20.88 -2.30 -0.80
CA CYS A 72 20.75 -3.75 -0.84
C CYS A 72 19.34 -4.19 -0.44
N LEU A 73 18.49 -4.53 -1.42
CA LEU A 73 17.10 -4.93 -1.18
C LEU A 73 16.96 -6.20 -0.33
N GLN A 74 17.93 -7.11 -0.41
CA GLN A 74 17.95 -8.29 0.47
C GLN A 74 18.09 -7.87 1.94
N GLN A 75 19.05 -7.00 2.25
CA GLN A 75 19.28 -6.50 3.60
C GLN A 75 18.07 -5.71 4.11
N VAL A 76 17.43 -4.90 3.25
CA VAL A 76 16.21 -4.16 3.61
C VAL A 76 15.08 -5.11 3.99
N ARG A 77 14.86 -6.16 3.18
CA ARG A 77 13.83 -7.17 3.44
C ARG A 77 14.09 -7.88 4.76
N GLU A 78 15.31 -8.36 4.98
CA GLU A 78 15.69 -9.07 6.21
C GLU A 78 15.49 -8.18 7.44
N PHE A 79 15.92 -6.92 7.37
CA PHE A 79 15.71 -5.94 8.43
C PHE A 79 14.23 -5.73 8.76
N ALA A 80 13.38 -5.55 7.74
CA ALA A 80 11.95 -5.35 7.95
C ALA A 80 11.26 -6.59 8.54
N MET A 81 11.62 -7.78 8.05
CA MET A 81 11.10 -9.04 8.57
C MET A 81 11.50 -9.28 10.03
N GLU A 82 12.74 -8.94 10.40
CA GLU A 82 13.23 -9.05 11.77
C GLU A 82 12.52 -8.04 12.69
N ALA A 83 12.36 -6.79 12.26
CA ALA A 83 11.68 -5.76 13.02
C ALA A 83 10.21 -6.12 13.34
N HIS A 84 9.52 -6.76 12.39
CA HIS A 84 8.14 -7.23 12.55
C HIS A 84 8.04 -8.70 13.02
N ALA A 85 9.13 -9.31 13.48
CA ALA A 85 9.10 -10.68 13.97
C ALA A 85 8.13 -10.83 15.15
N GLY A 86 7.28 -11.86 15.10
CA GLY A 86 6.24 -12.10 16.11
C GLY A 86 4.98 -11.24 15.96
N GLN A 87 4.89 -10.39 14.95
CA GLN A 87 3.67 -9.67 14.59
C GLN A 87 2.81 -10.47 13.61
N TRP A 88 1.49 -10.38 13.79
CA TRP A 88 0.51 -11.15 13.04
C TRP A 88 -0.57 -10.23 12.46
N LEU A 89 -1.04 -10.55 11.26
CA LEU A 89 -2.19 -9.90 10.65
C LEU A 89 -3.46 -10.25 11.44
N ARG A 90 -4.24 -9.21 11.76
CA ARG A 90 -5.40 -9.31 12.67
C ARG A 90 -6.47 -10.33 12.23
N HIS A 91 -6.66 -10.53 10.93
CA HIS A 91 -7.77 -11.33 10.40
C HIS A 91 -7.38 -12.74 9.95
N THR A 92 -6.12 -12.94 9.54
CA THR A 92 -5.67 -14.21 8.95
C THR A 92 -4.72 -14.99 9.85
N SER A 93 -4.26 -14.40 10.96
CA SER A 93 -3.21 -14.97 11.82
C SER A 93 -1.93 -15.32 11.04
N GLU A 94 -1.69 -14.64 9.92
CA GLU A 94 -0.48 -14.79 9.14
C GLU A 94 0.61 -13.82 9.62
N PRO A 95 1.89 -14.15 9.43
CA PRO A 95 2.98 -13.25 9.80
C PRO A 95 2.87 -11.89 9.08
N TYR A 96 3.16 -10.80 9.80
CA TYR A 96 3.03 -9.43 9.26
C TYR A 96 3.87 -9.18 8.01
N TRP A 97 5.02 -9.85 7.87
CA TRP A 97 5.87 -9.70 6.69
C TRP A 97 5.16 -10.01 5.37
N LYS A 98 4.05 -10.77 5.39
CA LYS A 98 3.24 -11.00 4.18
C LYS A 98 2.68 -9.69 3.62
N HIS A 99 2.13 -8.80 4.46
CA HIS A 99 1.69 -7.47 4.04
C HIS A 99 2.83 -6.67 3.41
N LEU A 100 4.00 -6.65 4.06
CA LEU A 100 5.19 -5.97 3.51
C LEU A 100 5.56 -6.52 2.13
N SER A 101 5.48 -7.85 1.96
CA SER A 101 5.78 -8.51 0.69
C SER A 101 4.75 -8.22 -0.40
N GLU A 102 3.46 -8.10 -0.05
CA GLU A 102 2.40 -7.74 -1.00
C GLU A 102 2.60 -6.32 -1.52
N VAL A 103 2.84 -5.34 -0.63
CA VAL A 103 3.09 -3.95 -1.00
C VAL A 103 4.37 -3.84 -1.84
N ALA A 104 5.46 -4.50 -1.42
CA ALA A 104 6.72 -4.51 -2.14
C ALA A 104 6.62 -5.17 -3.53
N GLY A 105 5.86 -6.26 -3.63
CA GLY A 105 5.58 -6.92 -4.91
C GLY A 105 4.79 -6.03 -5.84
N LEU A 106 3.75 -5.36 -5.33
CA LEU A 106 2.91 -4.46 -6.13
C LEU A 106 3.72 -3.29 -6.69
N VAL A 107 4.52 -2.61 -5.86
CA VAL A 107 5.37 -1.50 -6.34
C VAL A 107 6.44 -1.98 -7.34
N ALA A 108 6.90 -3.23 -7.26
CA ALA A 108 7.86 -3.79 -8.20
C ALA A 108 7.28 -3.98 -9.61
N THR A 109 5.95 -3.98 -9.76
CA THR A 109 5.28 -4.06 -11.08
C THR A 109 5.11 -2.71 -11.77
N CYS A 110 5.39 -1.60 -11.08
CA CYS A 110 5.23 -0.26 -11.64
C CYS A 110 6.29 0.04 -12.70
N ASN A 111 5.93 0.82 -13.73
CA ASN A 111 6.82 1.11 -14.85
C ASN A 111 8.12 1.84 -14.43
N ASN A 112 8.02 2.74 -13.46
CA ASN A 112 9.15 3.52 -12.93
C ASN A 112 9.70 2.96 -11.61
N SER A 113 9.50 1.66 -11.35
CA SER A 113 9.92 1.05 -10.09
C SER A 113 11.45 1.02 -9.96
N GLY A 114 11.96 1.69 -8.93
CA GLY A 114 13.37 1.69 -8.56
C GLY A 114 13.62 0.99 -7.22
N SER A 115 14.89 0.67 -6.93
CA SER A 115 15.28 0.02 -5.66
C SER A 115 14.89 0.84 -4.43
N ARG A 116 14.86 2.17 -4.54
CA ARG A 116 14.38 3.04 -3.45
C ARG A 116 12.91 2.81 -3.14
N MET A 117 12.04 2.85 -4.16
CA MET A 117 10.60 2.61 -4.02
C MET A 117 10.31 1.23 -3.40
N VAL A 118 10.99 0.18 -3.87
CA VAL A 118 10.86 -1.17 -3.29
C VAL A 118 11.36 -1.22 -1.84
N ALA A 119 12.47 -0.54 -1.52
CA ALA A 119 12.96 -0.46 -0.16
C ALA A 119 11.97 0.26 0.78
N LEU A 120 11.38 1.36 0.33
CA LEU A 120 10.34 2.08 1.06
C LEU A 120 9.10 1.21 1.30
N ALA A 121 8.68 0.41 0.33
CA ALA A 121 7.57 -0.53 0.52
C ALA A 121 7.86 -1.58 1.61
N TRP A 122 9.08 -2.11 1.69
CA TRP A 122 9.45 -3.00 2.79
C TRP A 122 9.52 -2.30 4.15
N LEU A 123 9.87 -1.01 4.17
CA LEU A 123 10.14 -0.24 5.39
C LEU A 123 8.98 0.64 5.86
N HIS A 124 7.88 0.76 5.11
CA HIS A 124 6.85 1.78 5.38
C HIS A 124 6.29 1.75 6.80
N ASP A 125 6.15 0.54 7.37
CA ASP A 125 5.56 0.34 8.71
C ASP A 125 6.59 0.15 9.84
N VAL A 126 7.90 0.09 9.55
CA VAL A 126 8.86 -0.35 10.58
C VAL A 126 8.93 0.63 11.76
N VAL A 127 8.67 1.91 11.55
CA VAL A 127 8.69 2.92 12.63
C VAL A 127 7.35 2.97 13.38
N GLU A 128 6.24 2.68 12.73
CA GLU A 128 4.91 2.70 13.36
C GLU A 128 4.65 1.44 14.19
N GLY A 129 5.05 0.29 13.67
CA GLY A 129 4.69 -1.02 14.21
C GLY A 129 5.74 -1.63 15.10
N THR A 130 6.96 -1.08 15.21
CA THR A 130 8.09 -1.75 15.86
C THR A 130 8.88 -0.79 16.77
N THR A 131 9.96 -1.27 17.38
CA THR A 131 10.90 -0.44 18.16
C THR A 131 11.92 0.31 17.30
N VAL A 132 11.96 0.06 15.99
CA VAL A 132 12.89 0.70 15.05
C VAL A 132 12.64 2.20 15.01
N THR A 133 13.73 2.97 15.00
CA THR A 133 13.67 4.44 14.91
C THR A 133 14.09 4.95 13.54
N LEU A 134 13.61 6.13 13.15
CA LEU A 134 14.08 6.80 11.91
C LEU A 134 15.60 6.99 11.88
N ARG A 135 16.24 7.23 13.04
CA ARG A 135 17.69 7.35 13.15
C ARG A 135 18.40 6.03 12.82
N GLU A 136 17.80 4.91 13.20
CA GLU A 136 18.33 3.58 12.88
C GLU A 136 18.18 3.27 11.39
N VAL A 137 17.03 3.62 10.79
CA VAL A 137 16.82 3.52 9.34
C VAL A 137 17.85 4.38 8.59
N GLU A 138 18.06 5.62 9.01
CA GLU A 138 19.05 6.53 8.41
C GLU A 138 20.47 6.00 8.50
N ARG A 139 20.87 5.49 9.68
CA ARG A 139 22.20 4.90 9.87
C ARG A 139 22.43 3.67 9.00
N THR A 140 21.37 2.90 8.73
CA THR A 140 21.48 1.60 8.04
C THR A 140 21.34 1.74 6.52
N PHE A 141 20.44 2.61 6.05
CA PHE A 141 20.04 2.70 4.64
C PHE A 141 20.23 4.11 4.04
N GLY A 142 20.65 5.09 4.84
CA GLY A 142 20.90 6.46 4.42
C GLY A 142 19.69 7.39 4.52
N ALA A 143 19.98 8.70 4.45
CA ALA A 143 18.99 9.77 4.63
C ALA A 143 17.83 9.69 3.64
N SER A 144 18.10 9.38 2.36
CA SER A 144 17.07 9.30 1.32
C SER A 144 15.96 8.28 1.63
N ILE A 145 16.31 7.17 2.30
CA ILE A 145 15.35 6.15 2.74
C ILE A 145 14.66 6.58 4.01
N ALA A 146 15.41 7.09 4.99
CA ALA A 146 14.84 7.56 6.24
C ALA A 146 13.82 8.69 6.03
N ASP A 147 14.07 9.58 5.08
CA ASP A 147 13.14 10.66 4.73
C ASP A 147 11.87 10.12 4.06
N GLY A 148 11.99 9.13 3.17
CA GLY A 148 10.82 8.47 2.60
C GLY A 148 10.00 7.71 3.65
N VAL A 149 10.67 6.97 4.54
CA VAL A 149 10.00 6.26 5.66
C VAL A 149 9.31 7.27 6.60
N ARG A 150 9.94 8.41 6.89
CA ARG A 150 9.34 9.49 7.69
C ARG A 150 8.05 10.02 7.07
N CYS A 151 7.99 10.17 5.75
CA CYS A 151 6.78 10.60 5.06
C CYS A 151 5.67 9.55 5.14
N LEU A 152 6.02 8.26 5.09
CA LEU A 152 5.08 7.13 5.18
C LEU A 152 4.60 6.86 6.61
N THR A 153 5.38 7.26 7.63
CA THR A 153 5.08 7.05 9.05
C THR A 153 4.00 8.02 9.54
N GLY A 154 2.84 7.50 9.91
CA GLY A 154 1.69 8.13 10.59
C GLY A 154 2.00 8.60 12.02
N SER A 155 1.19 9.54 12.50
CA SER A 155 1.46 10.23 13.77
C SER A 155 0.91 9.42 14.94
N ALA A 156 1.77 8.76 15.72
CA ALA A 156 1.35 8.05 16.93
C ALA A 156 1.06 8.96 18.16
N ASN A 157 1.11 10.29 18.01
CA ASN A 157 0.91 11.21 19.13
C ASN A 157 -0.56 11.22 19.61
N SER A 158 -0.82 10.56 20.73
CA SER A 158 -2.14 10.47 21.36
C SER A 158 -2.57 11.75 22.07
N SER A 159 -1.65 12.70 22.32
CA SER A 159 -1.93 13.97 22.99
C SER A 159 -2.59 15.01 22.08
N ILE A 160 -2.71 14.73 20.78
CA ILE A 160 -3.40 15.58 19.79
C ILE A 160 -4.68 14.91 19.30
N SER A 161 -5.61 15.69 18.75
CA SER A 161 -6.88 15.16 18.23
C SER A 161 -6.65 14.25 17.01
N SER A 162 -7.66 13.43 16.68
CA SER A 162 -7.60 12.55 15.51
C SER A 162 -7.52 13.35 14.21
N GLU A 163 -8.23 14.46 14.13
CA GLU A 163 -8.23 15.37 12.99
C GLU A 163 -6.86 16.01 12.80
N GLU A 164 -6.21 16.42 13.89
CA GLU A 164 -4.86 16.99 13.84
C GLU A 164 -3.81 15.94 13.44
N ARG A 165 -3.94 14.68 13.91
CA ARG A 165 -3.09 13.58 13.43
C ARG A 165 -3.24 13.40 11.93
N SER A 166 -4.48 13.22 11.47
CA SER A 166 -4.78 13.01 10.04
C SER A 166 -4.30 14.19 9.18
N ARG A 167 -4.43 15.44 9.65
CA ARG A 167 -3.90 16.63 8.97
C ARG A 167 -2.38 16.56 8.83
N ARG A 168 -1.66 16.20 9.89
CA ARG A 168 -0.19 16.08 9.86
C ARG A 168 0.27 14.93 8.98
N ASP A 169 -0.46 13.82 8.97
CA ASP A 169 -0.15 12.66 8.14
C ASP A 169 -0.28 13.05 6.66
N ARG A 170 -1.35 13.75 6.28
CA ARG A 170 -1.50 14.31 4.93
C ARG A 170 -0.39 15.29 4.55
N GLN A 171 0.00 16.17 5.46
CA GLN A 171 1.09 17.12 5.19
C GLN A 171 2.43 16.40 4.95
N ARG A 172 2.71 15.32 5.69
CA ARG A 172 3.91 14.50 5.49
C ARG A 172 3.87 13.72 4.18
N LEU A 173 2.72 13.12 3.86
CA LEU A 173 2.51 12.43 2.58
C LEU A 173 2.66 13.39 1.40
N ALA A 174 2.02 14.57 1.45
CA ALA A 174 2.09 15.58 0.39
C ALA A 174 3.51 16.12 0.15
N ALA A 175 4.36 16.11 1.18
CA ALA A 175 5.78 16.47 1.06
C ALA A 175 6.65 15.34 0.49
N GLY A 176 6.10 14.13 0.36
CA GLY A 176 6.76 12.99 -0.25
C GLY A 176 6.97 13.15 -1.76
N ASP A 177 7.90 12.37 -2.27
CA ASP A 177 8.15 12.25 -3.72
C ASP A 177 7.28 11.16 -4.36
N ALA A 178 7.48 10.94 -5.66
CA ALA A 178 6.75 9.94 -6.43
C ALA A 178 6.86 8.52 -5.86
N ASP A 179 8.00 8.12 -5.29
CA ASP A 179 8.16 6.78 -4.69
C ASP A 179 7.29 6.68 -3.44
N VAL A 180 7.32 7.70 -2.57
CA VAL A 180 6.49 7.75 -1.35
C VAL A 180 5.01 7.66 -1.71
N HIS A 181 4.57 8.46 -2.67
CA HIS A 181 3.18 8.45 -3.11
C HIS A 181 2.78 7.09 -3.69
N SER A 182 3.65 6.47 -4.49
CA SER A 182 3.41 5.15 -5.08
C SER A 182 3.34 4.06 -4.01
N VAL A 183 4.23 4.07 -3.03
CA VAL A 183 4.19 3.13 -1.90
C VAL A 183 2.90 3.27 -1.11
N LYS A 184 2.46 4.51 -0.81
CA LYS A 184 1.20 4.72 -0.08
C LYS A 184 -0.02 4.27 -0.89
N LEU A 185 -0.03 4.50 -2.21
CA LEU A 185 -1.09 3.98 -3.08
C LEU A 185 -1.11 2.44 -3.09
N ALA A 186 0.05 1.79 -3.13
CA ALA A 186 0.16 0.33 -3.09
C ALA A 186 -0.33 -0.24 -1.75
N GLU A 187 0.05 0.37 -0.63
CA GLU A 187 -0.45 0.03 0.71
C GLU A 187 -1.99 0.09 0.76
N ILE A 188 -2.57 1.19 0.27
CA ILE A 188 -4.02 1.38 0.22
C ILE A 188 -4.68 0.34 -0.67
N ALA A 189 -4.10 0.03 -1.83
CA ALA A 189 -4.62 -1.00 -2.74
C ALA A 189 -4.62 -2.39 -2.08
N CYS A 190 -3.50 -2.80 -1.46
CA CYS A 190 -3.40 -4.07 -0.74
C CYS A 190 -4.44 -4.15 0.40
N ARG A 191 -4.59 -3.07 1.17
CA ARG A 191 -5.55 -3.03 2.29
C ARG A 191 -6.99 -3.09 1.82
N LEU A 192 -7.37 -2.32 0.79
CA LEU A 192 -8.71 -2.39 0.19
C LEU A 192 -9.01 -3.79 -0.34
N SER A 193 -8.07 -4.38 -1.08
CA SER A 193 -8.19 -5.74 -1.61
C SER A 193 -8.41 -6.76 -0.50
N SER A 194 -7.64 -6.67 0.59
CA SER A 194 -7.82 -7.53 1.77
C SER A 194 -9.18 -7.34 2.43
N LEU A 195 -9.63 -6.10 2.63
CA LEU A 195 -10.92 -5.83 3.28
C LEU A 195 -12.10 -6.28 2.41
N CYS A 196 -12.00 -6.15 1.08
CA CYS A 196 -12.99 -6.68 0.15
C CYS A 196 -13.06 -8.21 0.25
N ARG A 197 -11.91 -8.92 0.28
CA ARG A 197 -11.90 -10.38 0.47
C ARG A 197 -12.54 -10.83 1.79
N LEU A 198 -12.45 -10.01 2.84
CA LEU A 198 -13.05 -10.28 4.14
C LEU A 198 -14.56 -9.96 4.19
N ASN A 199 -15.12 -9.31 3.16
CA ASN A 199 -16.52 -8.87 3.11
C ASN A 199 -16.97 -8.09 4.37
N SER A 200 -16.07 -7.28 4.94
CA SER A 200 -16.37 -6.50 6.15
C SER A 200 -16.85 -5.09 5.79
N GLU A 201 -18.16 -4.91 5.64
CA GLU A 201 -18.76 -3.63 5.23
C GLU A 201 -18.42 -2.47 6.18
N VAL A 202 -18.46 -2.72 7.50
CA VAL A 202 -18.16 -1.71 8.52
C VAL A 202 -16.70 -1.28 8.47
N GLU A 203 -15.78 -2.22 8.31
CA GLU A 203 -14.35 -1.90 8.20
C GLU A 203 -14.03 -1.20 6.87
N LEU A 204 -14.68 -1.60 5.77
CA LEU A 204 -14.57 -0.91 4.49
C LEU A 204 -15.05 0.55 4.61
N ALA A 205 -16.23 0.78 5.18
CA ALA A 205 -16.77 2.13 5.37
C ALA A 205 -15.83 3.01 6.19
N GLY A 206 -15.33 2.48 7.32
CA GLY A 206 -14.38 3.19 8.18
C GLY A 206 -13.05 3.50 7.47
N TYR A 207 -12.51 2.52 6.75
CA TYR A 207 -11.24 2.67 6.03
C TYR A 207 -11.34 3.69 4.87
N LEU A 208 -12.46 3.66 4.12
CA LEU A 208 -12.71 4.63 3.06
C LEU A 208 -12.78 6.06 3.62
N GLU A 209 -13.47 6.27 4.73
CA GLU A 209 -13.55 7.59 5.35
C GLU A 209 -12.18 8.07 5.85
N GLU A 210 -11.43 7.19 6.51
CA GLU A 210 -10.09 7.49 7.03
C GLU A 210 -9.13 7.91 5.90
N LYS A 211 -9.10 7.15 4.80
CA LYS A 211 -8.13 7.36 3.72
C LYS A 211 -8.56 8.36 2.66
N ARG A 212 -9.81 8.86 2.71
CA ARG A 212 -10.39 9.72 1.65
C ARG A 212 -9.54 10.94 1.37
N LEU A 213 -9.07 11.61 2.43
CA LEU A 213 -8.27 12.82 2.29
C LEU A 213 -6.79 12.52 2.02
N GLU A 214 -6.28 11.36 2.44
CA GLU A 214 -4.91 10.94 2.16
C GLU A 214 -4.71 10.68 0.66
N VAL A 215 -5.64 9.97 0.02
CA VAL A 215 -5.52 9.66 -1.42
C VAL A 215 -5.43 10.94 -2.28
N GLY A 216 -6.11 12.02 -1.88
CA GLY A 216 -6.07 13.31 -2.59
C GLY A 216 -4.72 14.01 -2.62
N VAL A 217 -3.82 13.69 -1.69
CA VAL A 217 -2.47 14.27 -1.69
C VAL A 217 -1.46 13.43 -2.48
N LEU A 218 -1.82 12.21 -2.92
CA LEU A 218 -0.92 11.25 -3.59
C LEU A 218 -0.76 11.51 -5.10
N THR A 219 -0.68 12.78 -5.50
CA THR A 219 -0.74 13.23 -6.91
C THR A 219 0.46 12.80 -7.77
N GLN A 220 1.64 12.66 -7.18
CA GLN A 220 2.87 12.23 -7.86
C GLN A 220 3.04 10.71 -8.01
N GLY A 221 2.12 9.89 -7.48
CA GLY A 221 2.27 8.43 -7.51
C GLY A 221 2.10 7.82 -8.91
N ASP A 222 2.49 6.57 -9.07
CA ASP A 222 2.34 5.79 -10.31
C ASP A 222 0.87 5.76 -10.79
N ASP A 223 0.67 6.03 -12.08
CA ASP A 223 -0.69 6.14 -12.64
C ASP A 223 -1.42 4.80 -12.70
N GLY A 224 -0.71 3.69 -12.82
CA GLY A 224 -1.26 2.34 -12.69
C GLY A 224 -1.80 2.09 -11.29
N LEU A 225 -1.05 2.48 -10.26
CA LEU A 225 -1.51 2.38 -8.87
C LEU A 225 -2.70 3.32 -8.59
N LYS A 226 -2.69 4.55 -9.12
CA LYS A 226 -3.85 5.45 -9.00
C LYS A 226 -5.10 4.83 -9.61
N ARG A 227 -5.00 4.22 -10.81
CA ARG A 227 -6.11 3.50 -11.45
C ARG A 227 -6.58 2.32 -10.60
N LEU A 228 -5.65 1.51 -10.10
CA LEU A 228 -5.96 0.35 -9.25
C LEU A 228 -6.72 0.76 -7.97
N VAL A 229 -6.21 1.78 -7.26
CA VAL A 229 -6.88 2.33 -6.08
C VAL A 229 -8.29 2.83 -6.44
N ARG A 230 -8.47 3.51 -7.58
CA ARG A 230 -9.80 3.97 -8.03
C ARG A 230 -10.79 2.82 -8.21
N THR A 231 -10.35 1.73 -8.83
CA THR A 231 -11.17 0.53 -9.04
C THR A 231 -11.55 -0.12 -7.71
N LEU A 232 -10.56 -0.41 -6.86
CA LEU A 232 -10.79 -1.06 -5.56
C LEU A 232 -11.63 -0.21 -4.61
N TRP A 233 -11.48 1.11 -4.66
CA TRP A 233 -12.29 2.01 -3.84
C TRP A 233 -13.74 2.07 -4.30
N SER A 234 -13.99 2.04 -5.62
CA SER A 234 -15.33 1.94 -6.17
C SER A 234 -16.00 0.62 -5.78
N GLU A 235 -15.26 -0.49 -5.84
CA GLU A 235 -15.67 -1.80 -5.33
C GLU A 235 -16.07 -1.73 -3.85
N ALA A 236 -15.16 -1.22 -3.01
CA ALA A 236 -15.35 -1.07 -1.58
C ALA A 236 -16.58 -0.20 -1.24
N LYS A 237 -16.79 0.91 -1.97
CA LYS A 237 -17.98 1.78 -1.80
C LYS A 237 -19.28 1.01 -2.08
N ARG A 238 -19.33 0.19 -3.15
CA ARG A 238 -20.51 -0.62 -3.46
C ARG A 238 -20.78 -1.64 -2.36
N MET A 239 -19.75 -2.33 -1.90
CA MET A 239 -19.86 -3.34 -0.85
C MET A 239 -20.34 -2.73 0.47
N ALA A 240 -19.72 -1.63 0.92
CA ALA A 240 -20.10 -0.93 2.13
C ALA A 240 -21.51 -0.31 2.07
N GLY A 241 -22.00 0.03 0.88
CA GLY A 241 -23.33 0.60 0.66
C GLY A 241 -24.46 -0.42 0.45
N SER A 242 -24.14 -1.70 0.21
CA SER A 242 -25.13 -2.72 -0.18
C SER A 242 -26.05 -3.19 0.96
N SER A 243 -25.78 -2.82 2.22
CA SER A 243 -26.67 -3.09 3.37
C SER A 243 -27.89 -2.15 3.49
N LYS A 244 -28.18 -1.31 2.49
CA LYS A 244 -29.42 -0.52 2.41
C LYS A 244 -30.28 -0.97 1.22
N VAL A 245 -30.77 -2.21 1.23
CA VAL A 245 -31.92 -2.66 0.42
C VAL A 245 -32.79 -3.58 1.26
#